data_AF-A0AAI8YQD1-F1
#
_entry.id   AF-A0AAI8YQD1-F1
#
_cell.length_a   1.000
_cell.length_b   1.000
_cell.length_c   1.000
_cell.angle_alpha   90.00
_cell.angle_beta   90.00
_cell.angle_gamma   90.00
#
_symmetry.space_group_name_H-M   'P 1'
#
loop_
_entity.id
_entity.type
_entity.pdbx_description
1 polymer ?
#
loop_
_entity_poly.entity_id
_entity_poly.type
_entity_poly.pdbx_seq_one_letter_code
_entity_poly.pdbx_strand_id
1 'polypeptide(L)'
;MAVARIIVDLQKALPPTHITVTPSAVVNGIPTSGCIVYPRTSYDVSVFLQVMTPYVLDGKVTFTIRDGGRPLHPDQEEFKNDVIVLDLSYIREIHLITPRIASIGAGERWGAVYEKLRLAGVNVVGARNPGRGIGNLALQGGLSFLSSSIGFVSDNVVSYDVVLASGDIVRANAQENPLELMPFTTVQPQIKELTYLGYVHLGAAAAEPGGLGSTSRRAHLDTTVKADAATLTAATDIFTSALDPVKALNDLSLIVSIVFEPLPISLIQVSITKSYNPFGLDSSAGPLVSISLVLT
;
A
#
# COMPACT_ATOMS: atom_id res chain seq x y z
N MET A 1 10.61 18.22 17.55
CA MET A 1 9.71 17.07 17.80
C MET A 1 10.49 15.81 17.46
N ALA A 2 10.48 14.77 18.30
CA ALA A 2 11.19 13.53 18.01
C ALA A 2 10.46 12.72 16.92
N VAL A 3 11.17 11.92 16.12
CA VAL A 3 10.57 11.05 15.10
C VAL A 3 10.87 9.59 15.47
N ALA A 4 9.83 8.81 15.73
CA ALA A 4 9.90 7.39 16.03
C ALA A 4 9.86 6.55 14.75
N ARG A 5 10.54 5.40 14.81
CA ARG A 5 10.39 4.28 13.88
C ARG A 5 9.17 3.44 14.26
N ILE A 6 8.68 2.61 13.34
CA ILE A 6 7.42 1.90 13.54
C ILE A 6 7.58 0.38 13.54
N ILE A 7 6.78 -0.29 14.37
CA ILE A 7 6.47 -1.72 14.27
C ILE A 7 5.08 -1.81 13.64
N VAL A 8 4.93 -2.62 12.59
CA VAL A 8 3.62 -2.95 12.03
C VAL A 8 3.12 -4.21 12.74
N ASP A 9 2.08 -4.04 13.54
CA ASP A 9 1.61 -5.01 14.53
C ASP A 9 0.27 -5.61 14.10
N LEU A 10 0.10 -6.91 14.32
CA LEU A 10 -1.16 -7.62 14.08
C LEU A 10 -1.95 -7.88 15.36
N GLN A 11 -1.49 -7.38 16.51
CA GLN A 11 -2.05 -7.58 17.85
C GLN A 11 -2.04 -9.04 18.27
N LYS A 12 -1.02 -9.41 19.05
CA LYS A 12 -0.95 -10.75 19.62
C LYS A 12 -1.98 -10.91 20.73
N ALA A 13 -2.89 -11.88 20.58
CA ALA A 13 -3.73 -12.38 21.65
C ALA A 13 -3.78 -13.91 21.59
N LEU A 14 -3.95 -14.53 22.76
CA LEU A 14 -4.25 -15.95 22.89
C LEU A 14 -5.78 -16.16 22.72
N PRO A 15 -6.24 -17.39 22.42
CA PRO A 15 -7.67 -17.70 22.25
C PRO A 15 -8.55 -17.18 23.40
N PRO A 16 -9.83 -16.83 23.14
CA PRO A 16 -10.65 -17.21 21.99
C PRO A 16 -10.57 -16.28 20.77
N THR A 17 -10.98 -16.82 19.62
CA THR A 17 -11.05 -16.13 18.32
C THR A 17 -12.12 -15.02 18.33
N HIS A 18 -11.81 -13.87 17.74
CA HIS A 18 -12.72 -12.72 17.63
C HIS A 18 -12.92 -12.29 16.17
N ILE A 19 -13.30 -13.23 15.30
CA ILE A 19 -13.60 -12.94 13.89
C ILE A 19 -15.05 -12.45 13.75
N THR A 20 -15.22 -11.26 13.16
CA THR A 20 -16.53 -10.81 12.67
C THR A 20 -16.62 -11.09 11.18
N VAL A 21 -17.67 -11.76 10.72
CA VAL A 21 -17.95 -11.97 9.29
C VAL A 21 -19.21 -11.21 8.93
N THR A 22 -19.10 -10.34 7.94
CA THR A 22 -20.25 -9.63 7.38
C THR A 22 -20.55 -10.22 6.00
N PRO A 23 -21.74 -10.82 5.80
CA PRO A 23 -22.17 -11.20 4.46
C PRO A 23 -22.31 -9.94 3.61
N SER A 24 -21.98 -10.05 2.34
CA SER A 24 -22.04 -8.89 1.46
C SER A 24 -23.46 -8.35 1.31
N ALA A 25 -23.56 -7.03 1.33
CA ALA A 25 -24.80 -6.32 1.07
C ALA A 25 -24.88 -5.90 -0.39
N VAL A 26 -26.07 -5.96 -0.99
CA VAL A 26 -26.32 -5.34 -2.28
C VAL A 26 -26.24 -3.82 -2.10
N VAL A 27 -25.24 -3.17 -2.68
CA VAL A 27 -25.14 -1.71 -2.70
C VAL A 27 -25.63 -1.24 -4.07
N ASN A 28 -26.74 -0.51 -4.11
CA ASN A 28 -27.33 0.04 -5.34
C ASN A 28 -27.60 -1.00 -6.45
N GLY A 29 -28.02 -2.23 -6.08
CA GLY A 29 -28.35 -3.29 -7.04
C GLY A 29 -27.15 -4.09 -7.57
N ILE A 30 -25.93 -3.82 -7.09
CA ILE A 30 -24.72 -4.55 -7.48
C ILE A 30 -24.37 -5.58 -6.39
N PRO A 31 -24.22 -6.88 -6.72
CA PRO A 31 -23.66 -7.88 -5.80
C PRO A 31 -22.23 -7.50 -5.42
N THR A 32 -21.88 -7.69 -4.16
CA THR A 32 -20.58 -7.30 -3.61
C THR A 32 -19.83 -8.56 -3.14
N SER A 33 -18.55 -8.46 -2.73
CA SER A 33 -17.67 -9.56 -2.25
C SER A 33 -18.36 -10.82 -1.69
N GLY A 34 -17.83 -12.03 -1.80
CA GLY A 34 -18.46 -13.22 -1.18
C GLY A 34 -18.77 -13.03 0.32
N CYS A 35 -17.80 -12.49 1.07
CA CYS A 35 -17.97 -11.99 2.44
C CYS A 35 -16.79 -11.09 2.85
N ILE A 36 -16.97 -10.32 3.92
CA ILE A 36 -15.89 -9.53 4.54
C ILE A 36 -15.60 -10.10 5.93
N VAL A 37 -14.32 -10.39 6.18
CA VAL A 37 -13.81 -10.94 7.42
C VAL A 37 -12.99 -9.88 8.15
N TYR A 38 -13.34 -9.60 9.41
CA TYR A 38 -12.69 -8.60 10.25
C TYR A 38 -11.96 -9.29 11.42
N PRO A 39 -10.67 -9.66 11.26
CA PRO A 39 -9.83 -10.11 12.36
C PRO A 39 -9.56 -8.98 13.34
N ARG A 40 -9.40 -9.32 14.62
CA ARG A 40 -8.94 -8.39 15.67
C ARG A 40 -7.52 -8.66 16.10
N THR A 41 -6.97 -9.83 15.77
CA THR A 41 -5.68 -10.29 16.29
C THR A 41 -4.90 -11.05 15.23
N SER A 42 -3.61 -11.25 15.47
CA SER A 42 -2.76 -12.09 14.62
C SER A 42 -3.24 -13.54 14.61
N TYR A 43 -3.86 -13.99 15.70
CA TYR A 43 -4.46 -15.33 15.81
C TYR A 43 -5.70 -15.47 14.92
N ASP A 44 -6.56 -14.44 14.84
CA ASP A 44 -7.70 -14.44 13.93
C ASP A 44 -7.25 -14.53 12.47
N VAL A 45 -6.18 -13.81 12.10
CA VAL A 45 -5.57 -13.88 10.77
C VAL A 45 -4.98 -15.27 10.51
N SER A 46 -4.31 -15.86 11.49
CA SER A 46 -3.78 -17.23 11.42
C SER A 46 -4.87 -18.26 11.16
N VAL A 47 -5.96 -18.22 11.94
CA VAL A 47 -7.12 -19.10 11.75
C VAL A 47 -7.72 -18.90 10.36
N PHE A 48 -7.88 -17.65 9.92
CA PHE A 48 -8.39 -17.36 8.57
C PHE A 48 -7.51 -17.98 7.49
N LEU A 49 -6.19 -17.78 7.53
CA LEU A 49 -5.27 -18.32 6.52
C LEU A 49 -5.22 -19.85 6.53
N GLN A 50 -5.28 -20.48 7.69
CA GLN A 50 -5.35 -21.95 7.78
C GLN A 50 -6.62 -22.51 7.14
N VAL A 51 -7.76 -21.83 7.33
CA VAL A 51 -9.02 -22.24 6.69
C VAL A 51 -8.98 -21.97 5.19
N MET A 52 -8.48 -20.82 4.74
CA MET A 52 -8.57 -20.42 3.33
C MET A 52 -7.51 -21.04 2.43
N THR A 53 -6.30 -21.29 2.93
CA THR A 53 -5.15 -21.72 2.11
C THR A 53 -5.44 -22.96 1.25
N PRO A 54 -6.07 -24.05 1.75
CA PRO A 54 -6.41 -25.20 0.91
C PRO A 54 -7.34 -24.84 -0.25
N TYR A 55 -8.31 -23.96 -0.05
CA TYR A 55 -9.26 -23.55 -1.09
C TYR A 55 -8.64 -22.60 -2.12
N VAL A 56 -7.70 -21.76 -1.68
CA VAL A 56 -6.94 -20.88 -2.57
C VAL A 56 -6.01 -21.70 -3.47
N LEU A 57 -5.30 -22.68 -2.90
CA LEU A 57 -4.40 -23.56 -3.67
C LEU A 57 -5.16 -24.46 -4.66
N ASP A 58 -6.40 -24.85 -4.33
CA ASP A 58 -7.30 -25.58 -5.24
C ASP A 58 -7.95 -24.67 -6.30
N GLY A 59 -7.69 -23.36 -6.29
CA GLY A 59 -8.31 -22.39 -7.20
C GLY A 59 -9.82 -22.18 -6.99
N LYS A 60 -10.36 -22.59 -5.83
CA LYS A 60 -11.78 -22.52 -5.50
C LYS A 60 -12.19 -21.17 -4.92
N VAL A 61 -11.26 -20.48 -4.28
CA VAL A 61 -11.49 -19.20 -3.60
C VAL A 61 -10.35 -18.26 -3.92
N THR A 62 -10.68 -16.99 -4.11
CA THR A 62 -9.71 -15.89 -4.07
C THR A 62 -10.05 -14.98 -2.91
N PHE A 63 -9.04 -14.46 -2.23
CA PHE A 63 -9.23 -13.42 -1.22
C PHE A 63 -8.26 -12.27 -1.44
N THR A 64 -8.63 -11.11 -0.93
CA THR A 64 -7.82 -9.89 -0.92
C THR A 64 -7.69 -9.34 0.48
N ILE A 65 -6.66 -8.54 0.73
CA ILE A 65 -6.39 -7.92 2.03
C ILE A 65 -6.67 -6.43 1.93
N ARG A 66 -7.50 -5.93 2.84
CA ARG A 66 -7.82 -4.49 2.94
C ARG A 66 -7.20 -3.90 4.20
N ASP A 67 -6.43 -2.83 4.04
CA ASP A 67 -5.89 -2.03 5.13
C ASP A 67 -6.68 -0.72 5.33
N GLY A 68 -6.63 -0.17 6.56
CA GLY A 68 -7.26 1.11 6.89
C GLY A 68 -8.79 1.16 6.81
N GLY A 69 -9.49 0.09 6.39
CA GLY A 69 -10.96 0.02 6.39
C GLY A 69 -11.65 1.11 5.57
N ARG A 70 -11.06 1.53 4.45
CA ARG A 70 -11.67 2.55 3.56
C ARG A 70 -12.99 2.03 2.99
N PRO A 71 -14.02 2.89 2.80
CA PRO A 71 -15.29 2.47 2.23
C PRO A 71 -15.09 1.67 0.96
N LEU A 72 -15.81 0.56 0.94
CA LEU A 72 -15.77 -0.47 -0.07
C LEU A 72 -16.68 0.01 -1.23
N HIS A 73 -16.12 0.19 -2.42
CA HIS A 73 -16.82 0.68 -3.60
C HIS A 73 -17.06 -0.45 -4.64
N PRO A 74 -18.21 -0.45 -5.35
CA PRO A 74 -18.61 -1.55 -6.25
C PRO A 74 -17.66 -1.88 -7.41
N ASP A 75 -16.75 -0.97 -7.71
CA ASP A 75 -15.79 -1.02 -8.81
C ASP A 75 -14.39 -1.49 -8.38
N GLN A 76 -14.16 -1.73 -7.08
CA GLN A 76 -12.89 -2.25 -6.62
C GLN A 76 -12.77 -3.76 -6.85
N GLU A 77 -11.54 -4.28 -6.99
CA GLU A 77 -11.26 -5.74 -7.04
C GLU A 77 -11.86 -6.50 -5.87
N GLU A 78 -11.92 -5.82 -4.71
CA GLU A 78 -12.54 -6.33 -3.49
C GLU A 78 -14.05 -6.59 -3.64
N PHE A 79 -14.68 -6.19 -4.75
CA PHE A 79 -16.09 -6.39 -5.09
C PHE A 79 -16.34 -7.33 -6.27
N LYS A 80 -15.31 -7.92 -6.87
CA LYS A 80 -15.55 -8.99 -7.85
C LYS A 80 -16.33 -10.11 -7.18
N ASN A 81 -17.32 -10.67 -7.90
CA ASN A 81 -18.12 -11.79 -7.41
C ASN A 81 -17.21 -12.88 -6.85
N ASP A 82 -17.58 -13.45 -5.71
CA ASP A 82 -16.90 -14.57 -5.05
C ASP A 82 -15.49 -14.28 -4.47
N VAL A 83 -15.06 -13.01 -4.37
CA VAL A 83 -13.83 -12.64 -3.64
C VAL A 83 -14.13 -12.44 -2.16
N ILE A 84 -13.34 -13.07 -1.28
CA ILE A 84 -13.38 -12.83 0.17
C ILE A 84 -12.47 -11.64 0.51
N VAL A 85 -12.92 -10.73 1.36
CA VAL A 85 -12.11 -9.59 1.81
C VAL A 85 -11.67 -9.81 3.25
N LEU A 86 -10.36 -9.94 3.48
CA LEU A 86 -9.77 -9.89 4.82
C LEU A 86 -9.48 -8.43 5.18
N ASP A 87 -10.36 -7.81 5.94
CA ASP A 87 -10.23 -6.42 6.37
C ASP A 87 -9.54 -6.30 7.72
N LEU A 88 -8.32 -5.77 7.71
CA LEU A 88 -7.52 -5.62 8.93
C LEU A 88 -7.99 -4.48 9.81
N SER A 89 -9.05 -3.73 9.46
CA SER A 89 -9.39 -2.47 10.10
C SER A 89 -9.93 -2.61 11.51
N TYR A 90 -9.99 -3.79 12.11
CA TYR A 90 -10.19 -3.92 13.56
C TYR A 90 -8.87 -4.05 14.34
N ILE A 91 -7.74 -4.18 13.66
CA ILE A 91 -6.39 -4.19 14.22
C ILE A 91 -5.82 -2.76 14.21
N ARG A 92 -6.18 -1.96 15.22
CA ARG A 92 -6.07 -0.48 15.24
C ARG A 92 -5.27 0.13 16.39
N GLU A 93 -4.69 -0.70 17.24
CA GLU A 93 -3.95 -0.19 18.40
C GLU A 93 -2.69 0.55 18.00
N ILE A 94 -2.35 1.58 18.77
CA ILE A 94 -1.15 2.38 18.58
C ILE A 94 -0.49 2.54 19.94
N HIS A 95 0.74 2.06 20.12
CA HIS A 95 1.45 2.13 21.39
C HIS A 95 2.81 2.76 21.19
N LEU A 96 3.18 3.71 22.05
CA LEU A 96 4.56 4.20 22.08
C LEU A 96 5.37 3.26 22.98
N ILE A 97 6.17 2.38 22.38
CA ILE A 97 7.00 1.42 23.11
C ILE A 97 8.17 2.14 23.78
N THR A 98 8.78 3.06 23.04
CA THR A 98 9.78 4.01 23.54
C THR A 98 9.59 5.35 22.83
N PRO A 99 10.21 6.45 23.28
CA PRO A 99 10.18 7.71 22.53
C PRO A 99 10.71 7.64 21.08
N ARG A 100 11.33 6.52 20.69
CA ARG A 100 11.90 6.27 19.35
C ARG A 100 11.20 5.15 18.58
N ILE A 101 10.27 4.40 19.20
CA ILE A 101 9.60 3.24 18.58
C ILE A 101 8.12 3.26 18.92
N ALA A 102 7.27 3.30 17.90
CA ALA A 102 5.83 3.14 18.02
C ALA A 102 5.39 1.80 17.42
N SER A 103 4.57 1.03 18.13
CA SER A 103 3.81 -0.09 17.57
C SER A 103 2.49 0.41 17.01
N ILE A 104 2.15 0.02 15.79
CA ILE A 104 0.98 0.49 15.07
C ILE A 104 0.28 -0.71 14.42
N GLY A 105 -1.01 -0.87 14.72
CA GLY A 105 -1.86 -1.87 14.12
C GLY A 105 -1.91 -1.75 12.60
N ALA A 106 -1.77 -2.87 11.89
CA ALA A 106 -1.74 -2.90 10.43
C ALA A 106 -3.01 -2.33 9.76
N GLY A 107 -4.14 -2.36 10.48
CA GLY A 107 -5.43 -1.84 10.05
C GLY A 107 -5.67 -0.37 10.33
N GLU A 108 -4.72 0.33 10.93
CA GLU A 108 -4.89 1.72 11.33
C GLU A 108 -4.76 2.70 10.16
N ARG A 109 -5.02 3.99 10.40
CA ARG A 109 -4.83 5.09 9.44
C ARG A 109 -3.80 6.09 9.94
N TRP A 110 -3.06 6.69 9.02
CA TRP A 110 -2.01 7.65 9.36
C TRP A 110 -2.50 8.86 10.17
N GLY A 111 -3.72 9.35 9.91
CA GLY A 111 -4.32 10.45 10.67
C GLY A 111 -4.39 10.17 12.17
N ALA A 112 -4.94 9.02 12.55
CA ALA A 112 -5.07 8.61 13.95
C ALA A 112 -3.70 8.40 14.61
N VAL A 113 -2.74 7.86 13.87
CA VAL A 113 -1.35 7.72 14.33
C VAL A 113 -0.75 9.08 14.68
N TYR A 114 -0.86 10.05 13.76
CA TYR A 114 -0.34 11.40 14.01
C TYR A 114 -1.04 12.06 15.20
N GLU A 115 -2.36 11.97 15.29
CA GLU A 115 -3.12 12.54 16.40
C GLU A 115 -2.69 11.97 17.75
N LYS A 116 -2.56 10.63 17.84
CA LYS A 116 -2.17 9.97 19.09
C LYS A 116 -0.73 10.30 19.48
N LEU A 117 0.22 10.19 18.55
CA LEU A 117 1.65 10.38 18.86
C LEU A 117 2.01 11.85 19.10
N ARG A 118 1.28 12.79 18.48
CA ARG A 118 1.45 14.23 18.74
C ARG A 118 1.23 14.58 20.21
N LEU A 119 0.30 13.91 20.90
CA LEU A 119 0.05 14.11 22.33
C LEU A 119 1.27 13.76 23.20
N ALA A 120 2.13 12.85 22.72
CA ALA A 120 3.39 12.48 23.36
C ALA A 120 4.61 13.27 22.84
N GLY A 121 4.40 14.27 21.96
CA GLY A 121 5.50 15.05 21.36
C GLY A 121 6.36 14.27 20.37
N VAL A 122 5.82 13.19 19.79
CA VAL A 122 6.49 12.28 18.86
C VAL A 122 5.78 12.33 17.50
N ASN A 123 6.54 12.22 16.42
CA ASN A 123 6.04 11.98 15.06
C ASN A 123 6.51 10.63 14.52
N VAL A 124 6.00 10.23 13.37
CA VAL A 124 6.50 9.09 12.58
C VAL A 124 6.62 9.48 11.11
N VAL A 125 7.44 8.74 10.35
CA VAL A 125 7.46 8.85 8.89
C VAL A 125 6.27 8.07 8.35
N GLY A 126 5.25 8.77 7.85
CA GLY A 126 4.00 8.17 7.38
C GLY A 126 3.42 8.86 6.15
N ALA A 127 2.23 8.43 5.71
CA ALA A 127 1.56 9.00 4.54
C ALA A 127 1.31 10.50 4.65
N ARG A 128 1.39 11.19 3.50
CA ARG A 128 0.93 12.58 3.35
C ARG A 128 -0.59 12.71 3.46
N ASN A 129 -1.35 11.67 3.07
CA ASN A 129 -2.81 11.63 3.18
C ASN A 129 -3.20 10.85 4.46
N PRO A 130 -3.89 11.49 5.43
CA PRO A 130 -4.22 10.88 6.71
C PRO A 130 -5.21 9.72 6.61
N GLY A 131 -5.96 9.60 5.51
CA GLY A 131 -6.94 8.53 5.28
C GLY A 131 -6.36 7.23 4.74
N ARG A 132 -5.05 7.16 4.45
CA ARG A 132 -4.42 5.91 3.98
C ARG A 132 -4.14 4.94 5.12
N GLY A 133 -4.21 3.64 4.81
CA GLY A 133 -3.85 2.57 5.74
C GLY A 133 -2.34 2.47 5.97
N ILE A 134 -1.96 1.80 7.06
CA ILE A 134 -0.56 1.59 7.43
C ILE A 134 0.08 0.50 6.58
N GLY A 135 -0.56 -0.68 6.54
CA GLY A 135 0.03 -1.92 6.01
C GLY A 135 0.59 -1.76 4.61
N ASN A 136 -0.21 -1.23 3.69
CA ASN A 136 0.19 -1.16 2.29
C ASN A 136 1.34 -0.18 2.05
N LEU A 137 1.25 1.02 2.63
CA LEU A 137 2.28 2.04 2.44
C LEU A 137 3.61 1.66 3.10
N ALA A 138 3.55 0.99 4.26
CA ALA A 138 4.73 0.53 4.98
C ALA A 138 5.46 -0.62 4.26
N LEU A 139 4.78 -1.38 3.39
CA LEU A 139 5.39 -2.45 2.59
C LEU A 139 5.96 -1.93 1.25
N GLN A 140 5.31 -0.93 0.64
CA GLN A 140 5.66 -0.44 -0.71
C GLN A 140 6.57 0.80 -0.71
N GLY A 141 7.38 1.01 0.33
CA GLY A 141 8.18 2.24 0.45
C GLY A 141 7.42 3.38 1.09
N GLY A 142 6.72 4.17 0.27
CA GLY A 142 5.86 5.26 0.73
C GLY A 142 6.54 6.60 0.99
N LEU A 143 5.95 7.65 0.44
CA LEU A 143 6.42 9.04 0.57
C LEU A 143 5.75 9.79 1.73
N SER A 144 6.59 10.46 2.50
CA SER A 144 6.23 11.33 3.62
C SER A 144 6.74 12.76 3.40
N PHE A 145 6.16 13.72 4.11
CA PHE A 145 6.74 15.07 4.19
C PHE A 145 8.15 15.08 4.80
N LEU A 146 8.53 14.02 5.52
CA LEU A 146 9.85 13.87 6.14
C LEU A 146 10.85 13.10 5.26
N SER A 147 10.43 12.61 4.09
CA SER A 147 11.20 11.62 3.34
C SER A 147 12.56 12.13 2.86
N SER A 148 12.67 13.41 2.50
CA SER A 148 13.95 14.02 2.10
C SER A 148 15.05 13.95 3.16
N SER A 149 14.70 13.77 4.43
CA SER A 149 15.63 13.72 5.57
C SER A 149 15.64 12.38 6.30
N ILE A 150 14.56 11.60 6.23
CA ILE A 150 14.39 10.39 7.06
C ILE A 150 14.13 9.13 6.21
N GLY A 151 13.99 9.24 4.89
CA GLY A 151 13.79 8.09 3.99
C GLY A 151 12.31 7.79 3.72
N PHE A 152 12.05 6.67 3.05
CA PHE A 152 10.69 6.17 2.84
C PHE A 152 10.04 5.71 4.14
N VAL A 153 8.72 5.51 4.14
CA VAL A 153 8.01 4.93 5.29
C VAL A 153 8.58 3.54 5.62
N SER A 154 8.82 2.69 4.62
CA SER A 154 9.40 1.35 4.80
C SER A 154 10.79 1.37 5.42
N ASP A 155 11.65 2.34 5.07
CA ASP A 155 12.99 2.53 5.67
C ASP A 155 12.91 2.76 7.19
N ASN A 156 11.75 3.20 7.68
CA ASN A 156 11.51 3.50 9.08
C ASN A 156 10.72 2.42 9.81
N VAL A 157 10.38 1.31 9.16
CA VAL A 157 9.86 0.12 9.83
C VAL A 157 11.03 -0.66 10.45
N VAL A 158 10.86 -1.11 11.69
CA VAL A 158 11.86 -1.94 12.40
C VAL A 158 11.44 -3.40 12.54
N SER A 159 10.14 -3.67 12.47
CA SER A 159 9.59 -5.00 12.61
C SER A 159 8.20 -5.08 12.00
N TYR A 160 7.87 -6.21 11.40
CA TYR A 160 6.52 -6.58 11.01
C TYR A 160 6.13 -7.86 11.75
N ASP A 161 4.91 -7.91 12.28
CA ASP A 161 4.26 -9.17 12.59
C ASP A 161 3.61 -9.70 11.29
N VAL A 162 3.98 -10.91 10.88
CA VAL A 162 3.58 -11.53 9.62
C VAL A 162 2.91 -12.86 9.93
N VAL A 163 1.79 -13.14 9.26
CA VAL A 163 1.14 -14.45 9.32
C VAL A 163 1.35 -15.14 7.98
N LEU A 164 2.01 -16.30 8.01
CA LEU A 164 2.30 -17.09 6.82
C LEU A 164 1.05 -17.83 6.35
N ALA A 165 1.07 -18.33 5.12
CA ALA A 165 -0.02 -19.17 4.59
C ALA A 165 -0.24 -20.46 5.41
N SER A 166 0.80 -20.97 6.10
CA SER A 166 0.67 -22.05 7.09
C SER A 166 -0.15 -21.66 8.33
N GLY A 167 -0.39 -20.37 8.55
CA GLY A 167 -0.94 -19.81 9.77
C GLY A 167 0.12 -19.46 10.81
N ASP A 168 1.39 -19.79 10.58
CA ASP A 168 2.45 -19.45 11.53
C ASP A 168 2.59 -17.93 11.65
N ILE A 169 2.70 -17.45 12.88
CA ILE A 169 2.90 -16.03 13.18
C ILE A 169 4.37 -15.81 13.43
N VAL A 170 5.04 -15.18 12.46
CA VAL A 170 6.46 -14.87 12.52
C VAL A 170 6.67 -13.37 12.69
N ARG A 171 7.84 -13.00 13.21
CA ARG A 171 8.23 -11.60 13.29
C ARG A 171 9.40 -11.34 12.37
N ALA A 172 9.15 -10.48 11.37
CA ALA A 172 10.14 -10.09 10.39
C ALA A 172 10.86 -8.83 10.88
N ASN A 173 12.09 -8.99 11.34
CA ASN A 173 13.00 -7.90 11.69
C ASN A 173 14.46 -8.31 11.37
N ALA A 174 15.39 -7.37 11.55
CA ALA A 174 16.80 -7.59 11.22
C ALA A 174 17.49 -8.68 12.05
N GLN A 175 16.93 -9.06 13.21
CA GLN A 175 17.49 -10.08 14.10
C GLN A 175 16.90 -11.47 13.83
N GLU A 176 15.57 -11.56 13.67
CA GLU A 176 14.84 -12.82 13.51
C GLU A 176 14.85 -13.32 12.06
N ASN A 177 14.75 -12.41 11.08
CA ASN A 177 14.81 -12.66 9.62
C ASN A 177 14.38 -14.09 9.20
N PRO A 178 13.08 -14.43 9.34
CA PRO A 178 12.59 -15.80 9.17
C PRO A 178 12.86 -16.33 7.75
N LEU A 179 13.35 -17.57 7.66
CA LEU A 179 13.78 -18.20 6.41
C LEU A 179 12.64 -18.33 5.40
N GLU A 180 11.41 -18.50 5.90
CA GLU A 180 10.18 -18.59 5.11
C GLU A 180 9.92 -17.33 4.28
N LEU A 181 10.51 -16.18 4.68
CA LEU A 181 10.42 -14.91 3.95
C LEU A 181 11.61 -14.66 3.01
N MET A 182 12.60 -15.56 2.95
CA MET A 182 13.73 -15.43 2.01
C MET A 182 13.28 -15.23 0.56
N PRO A 183 12.30 -15.99 0.01
CA PRO A 183 11.87 -15.79 -1.38
C PRO A 183 11.41 -14.37 -1.71
N PHE A 184 10.90 -13.62 -0.72
CA PHE A 184 10.45 -12.24 -0.89
C PHE A 184 11.57 -11.23 -0.61
N THR A 185 12.42 -11.51 0.37
CA THR A 185 13.48 -10.58 0.81
C THR A 185 14.74 -10.64 -0.05
N THR A 186 14.93 -11.72 -0.84
CA THR A 186 16.06 -11.83 -1.78
C THR A 186 15.77 -11.26 -3.17
N VAL A 187 14.50 -10.89 -3.45
CA VAL A 187 14.12 -10.26 -4.71
C VAL A 187 14.93 -8.98 -4.89
N GLN A 188 15.73 -8.94 -5.96
CA GLN A 188 16.50 -7.75 -6.29
C GLN A 188 15.59 -6.72 -6.97
N PRO A 189 15.79 -5.42 -6.75
CA PRO A 189 15.04 -4.39 -7.46
C PRO A 189 15.28 -4.48 -8.97
N GLN A 190 14.20 -4.66 -9.74
CA GLN A 190 14.27 -4.87 -11.18
C GLN A 190 14.07 -3.56 -11.98
N ILE A 191 14.52 -2.39 -11.48
CA ILE A 191 14.24 -1.07 -12.11
C ILE A 191 14.60 -1.02 -13.61
N LYS A 192 15.70 -1.66 -14.03
CA LYS A 192 16.14 -1.63 -15.44
C LYS A 192 15.27 -2.49 -16.36
N GLU A 193 14.53 -3.44 -15.80
CA GLU A 193 13.70 -4.42 -16.50
C GLU A 193 12.20 -4.09 -16.34
N LEU A 194 11.84 -3.32 -15.31
CA LEU A 194 10.49 -2.87 -15.01
C LEU A 194 10.12 -1.63 -15.83
N THR A 195 9.93 -1.82 -17.13
CA THR A 195 8.95 -1.00 -17.86
C THR A 195 7.62 -1.75 -17.79
N TYR A 196 6.86 -1.53 -16.71
CA TYR A 196 5.52 -2.11 -16.64
C TYR A 196 4.59 -1.29 -17.55
N LEU A 197 4.46 -1.73 -18.79
CA LEU A 197 3.36 -1.31 -19.67
C LEU A 197 2.34 -2.45 -19.69
N GLY A 198 1.48 -2.48 -18.68
CA GLY A 198 0.32 -3.35 -18.70
C GLY A 198 -0.69 -2.83 -19.73
N TYR A 199 -0.81 -3.50 -20.88
CA TYR A 199 -1.98 -3.32 -21.75
C TYR A 199 -3.15 -4.07 -21.13
N VAL A 200 -3.78 -3.45 -20.15
CA VAL A 200 -5.09 -3.86 -19.67
C VAL A 200 -6.13 -3.14 -20.50
N HIS A 201 -7.07 -3.88 -21.10
CA HIS A 201 -8.28 -3.26 -21.67
C HIS A 201 -8.92 -2.37 -20.59
N LEU A 202 -9.58 -1.28 -20.98
CA LEU A 202 -10.11 -0.26 -20.06
C LEU A 202 -10.90 -0.85 -18.87
N GLY A 203 -11.56 -2.00 -19.06
CA GLY A 203 -12.27 -2.74 -18.02
C GLY A 203 -11.39 -3.49 -17.00
N ALA A 204 -10.19 -3.90 -17.37
CA ALA A 204 -9.20 -4.51 -16.47
C ALA A 204 -8.31 -3.45 -15.80
N ALA A 205 -8.07 -2.30 -16.46
CA ALA A 205 -7.42 -1.15 -15.84
C ALA A 205 -8.28 -0.57 -14.70
N ALA A 206 -9.61 -0.59 -14.87
CA ALA A 206 -10.58 -0.24 -13.82
C ALA A 206 -10.49 -1.15 -12.57
N ALA A 207 -9.75 -2.24 -12.66
CA ALA A 207 -9.57 -3.22 -11.59
C ALA A 207 -8.19 -3.07 -10.89
N GLU A 208 -7.32 -2.16 -11.33
CA GLU A 208 -6.00 -1.93 -10.74
C GLU A 208 -6.07 -0.83 -9.63
N PRO A 209 -5.67 -1.11 -8.37
CA PRO A 209 -5.92 -0.22 -7.23
C PRO A 209 -4.93 0.96 -7.14
N GLY A 210 -5.10 1.98 -7.98
CA GLY A 210 -4.53 3.32 -7.80
C GLY A 210 -5.57 4.26 -7.18
N GLY A 211 -5.29 4.85 -6.01
CA GLY A 211 -6.33 5.39 -5.11
C GLY A 211 -7.16 6.62 -5.54
N LEU A 212 -8.29 6.78 -4.83
CA LEU A 212 -9.34 7.82 -4.79
C LEU A 212 -10.69 7.29 -5.29
N GLY A 213 -11.66 7.18 -4.37
CA GLY A 213 -13.00 6.68 -4.65
C GLY A 213 -13.79 7.64 -5.55
N SER A 214 -14.21 7.13 -6.70
CA SER A 214 -15.40 7.56 -7.44
C SER A 214 -15.76 6.41 -8.38
N THR A 215 -17.02 6.37 -8.81
CA THR A 215 -17.66 5.39 -9.71
C THR A 215 -17.07 5.38 -11.14
N SER A 216 -15.76 5.47 -11.26
CA SER A 216 -15.06 6.01 -12.42
C SER A 216 -13.96 5.05 -12.84
N ARG A 217 -13.97 4.65 -14.11
CA ARG A 217 -13.02 3.68 -14.66
C ARG A 217 -11.62 4.29 -14.65
N ARG A 218 -10.75 3.79 -13.76
CA ARG A 218 -9.39 4.29 -13.66
C ARG A 218 -8.42 3.51 -14.55
N ALA A 219 -7.44 4.18 -15.13
CA ALA A 219 -6.24 3.56 -15.67
C ALA A 219 -5.03 4.33 -15.13
N HIS A 220 -3.99 3.63 -14.70
CA HIS A 220 -2.79 4.27 -14.21
C HIS A 220 -1.52 3.70 -14.86
N LEU A 221 -0.51 4.56 -15.00
CA LEU A 221 0.83 4.18 -15.45
C LEU A 221 1.84 4.95 -14.62
N ASP A 222 2.76 4.23 -14.00
CA ASP A 222 3.85 4.82 -13.23
C ASP A 222 5.19 4.54 -13.92
N THR A 223 6.02 5.57 -14.03
CA THR A 223 7.40 5.42 -14.51
C THR A 223 8.33 6.37 -13.77
N THR A 224 9.59 6.00 -13.59
CA THR A 224 10.59 6.86 -12.95
C THR A 224 11.59 7.35 -13.98
N VAL A 225 11.76 8.66 -14.07
CA VAL A 225 12.66 9.31 -15.03
C VAL A 225 13.63 10.26 -14.34
N LYS A 226 14.65 10.71 -15.08
CA LYS A 226 15.53 11.78 -14.63
C LYS A 226 14.74 13.08 -14.47
N ALA A 227 15.00 13.81 -13.39
CA ALA A 227 14.38 15.10 -13.12
C ALA A 227 15.09 16.23 -13.90
N ASP A 228 15.04 16.19 -15.24
CA ASP A 228 15.55 17.26 -16.09
C ASP A 228 14.42 17.90 -16.92
N ALA A 229 14.59 19.19 -17.23
CA ALA A 229 13.54 19.98 -17.88
C ALA A 229 13.15 19.41 -19.25
N ALA A 230 14.08 18.86 -20.02
CA ALA A 230 13.77 18.32 -21.34
C ALA A 230 12.88 17.07 -21.22
N THR A 231 13.23 16.15 -20.32
CA THR A 231 12.45 14.93 -20.06
C THR A 231 11.04 15.25 -19.52
N LEU A 232 10.92 16.18 -18.57
CA LEU A 232 9.63 16.53 -17.97
C LEU A 232 8.72 17.29 -18.95
N THR A 233 9.28 18.17 -19.78
CA THR A 233 8.54 18.82 -20.86
C THR A 233 8.06 17.80 -21.88
N ALA A 234 8.93 16.88 -22.32
CA ALA A 234 8.55 15.83 -23.25
C ALA A 234 7.42 14.93 -22.69
N ALA A 235 7.47 14.56 -21.41
CA ALA A 235 6.39 13.80 -20.77
C ALA A 235 5.06 14.56 -20.78
N THR A 236 5.10 15.88 -20.51
CA THR A 236 3.92 16.76 -20.52
C THR A 236 3.35 16.92 -21.93
N ASP A 237 4.22 17.07 -22.93
CA ASP A 237 3.83 17.19 -24.34
C ASP A 237 3.17 15.90 -24.82
N ILE A 238 3.79 14.73 -24.57
CA ILE A 238 3.23 13.42 -24.92
C ILE A 238 1.86 13.24 -24.27
N PHE A 239 1.74 13.54 -22.97
CA PHE A 239 0.48 13.46 -22.25
C PHE A 239 -0.59 14.36 -22.86
N THR A 240 -0.25 15.63 -23.12
CA THR A 240 -1.20 16.63 -23.65
C THR A 240 -1.66 16.26 -25.06
N SER A 241 -0.75 15.84 -25.93
CA SER A 241 -1.06 15.40 -27.29
C SER A 241 -1.90 14.11 -27.30
N ALA A 242 -1.65 13.18 -26.38
CA ALA A 242 -2.46 11.97 -26.23
C ALA A 242 -3.89 12.28 -25.75
N LEU A 243 -4.10 13.42 -25.08
CA LEU A 243 -5.41 13.87 -24.64
C LEU A 243 -6.24 14.57 -25.70
N ASP A 244 -5.61 15.18 -26.71
CA ASP A 244 -6.34 15.94 -27.74
C ASP A 244 -7.48 15.15 -28.41
N PRO A 245 -7.32 13.85 -28.77
CA PRO A 245 -8.40 13.06 -29.35
C PRO A 245 -9.55 12.74 -28.38
N VAL A 246 -9.30 12.68 -27.06
CA VAL A 246 -10.30 12.31 -26.04
C VAL A 246 -10.98 13.52 -25.41
N LYS A 247 -10.41 14.74 -25.54
CA LYS A 247 -11.07 16.00 -25.12
C LYS A 247 -12.41 16.23 -25.82
N ALA A 248 -12.61 15.68 -27.01
CA ALA A 248 -13.87 15.79 -27.76
C ALA A 248 -15.01 14.90 -27.21
N LEU A 249 -14.70 13.97 -26.30
CA LEU A 249 -15.68 13.09 -25.66
C LEU A 249 -16.37 13.82 -24.49
N ASN A 250 -17.12 14.87 -24.80
CA ASN A 250 -17.77 15.77 -23.82
C ASN A 250 -18.77 15.08 -22.87
N ASP A 251 -19.21 13.86 -23.18
CA ASP A 251 -20.23 13.12 -22.42
C ASP A 251 -19.63 12.15 -21.37
N LEU A 252 -18.31 12.01 -21.33
CA LEU A 252 -17.61 11.18 -20.35
C LEU A 252 -16.94 12.11 -19.34
N SER A 253 -17.34 12.07 -18.08
CA SER A 253 -16.73 12.84 -16.99
C SER A 253 -15.30 12.35 -16.65
N LEU A 254 -14.41 12.33 -17.65
CA LEU A 254 -13.04 11.85 -17.56
C LEU A 254 -12.17 12.90 -16.84
N ILE A 255 -11.53 12.47 -15.77
CA ILE A 255 -10.49 13.21 -15.07
C ILE A 255 -9.16 12.58 -15.47
N VAL A 256 -8.38 13.28 -16.28
CA VAL A 256 -7.01 12.86 -16.58
C VAL A 256 -6.03 13.74 -15.85
N SER A 257 -5.08 13.11 -15.17
CA SER A 257 -4.02 13.76 -14.43
C SER A 257 -2.67 13.13 -14.73
N ILE A 258 -1.66 13.98 -14.76
CA ILE A 258 -0.25 13.61 -14.69
C ILE A 258 0.29 14.18 -13.38
N VAL A 259 0.92 13.34 -12.59
CA VAL A 259 1.48 13.69 -11.28
C VAL A 259 2.98 13.46 -11.33
N PHE A 260 3.74 14.45 -10.91
CA PHE A 260 5.18 14.37 -10.76
C PHE A 260 5.54 14.29 -9.28
N GLU A 261 6.09 13.15 -8.86
CA GLU A 261 6.54 12.92 -7.49
C GLU A 261 8.07 12.96 -7.44
N PRO A 262 8.67 14.05 -6.94
CA PRO A 262 10.11 14.19 -6.92
C PRO A 262 10.76 13.25 -5.90
N LEU A 263 11.83 12.59 -6.33
CA LEU A 263 12.73 11.77 -5.54
C LEU A 263 14.08 12.49 -5.44
N PRO A 264 14.25 13.39 -4.45
CA PRO A 264 15.50 14.14 -4.31
C PRO A 264 16.66 13.21 -3.97
N ILE A 265 17.87 13.59 -4.38
CA ILE A 265 19.10 12.84 -4.09
C ILE A 265 19.22 12.55 -2.58
N SER A 266 18.83 13.49 -1.71
CA SER A 266 18.88 13.31 -0.26
C SER A 266 18.00 12.16 0.24
N LEU A 267 16.80 11.97 -0.34
CA LEU A 267 15.94 10.83 -0.03
C LEU A 267 16.63 9.53 -0.47
N ILE A 268 17.14 9.49 -1.70
CA ILE A 268 17.80 8.30 -2.26
C ILE A 268 19.00 7.90 -1.39
N GLN A 269 19.85 8.86 -1.01
CA GLN A 269 21.00 8.64 -0.13
C GLN A 269 20.60 8.14 1.26
N VAL A 270 19.55 8.73 1.86
CA VAL A 270 19.04 8.27 3.15
C VAL A 270 18.49 6.85 3.06
N SER A 271 17.78 6.50 1.98
CA SER A 271 17.26 5.14 1.77
C SER A 271 18.39 4.13 1.64
N ILE A 272 19.41 4.42 0.80
CA ILE A 272 20.61 3.57 0.64
C ILE A 272 21.34 3.33 1.97
N THR A 273 21.40 4.33 2.85
CA THR A 273 22.13 4.23 4.12
C THR A 273 21.33 3.57 5.24
N LYS A 274 20.00 3.71 5.23
CA LYS A 274 19.13 3.18 6.30
C LYS A 274 18.60 1.78 6.03
N SER A 275 18.44 1.41 4.76
CA SER A 275 17.82 0.17 4.35
C SER A 275 18.61 -0.44 3.20
N TYR A 276 18.13 -1.59 2.70
CA TYR A 276 18.71 -2.25 1.54
C TYR A 276 18.37 -1.57 0.21
N ASN A 277 17.94 -0.29 0.23
CA ASN A 277 17.46 0.42 -0.95
C ASN A 277 16.40 -0.42 -1.68
N PRO A 278 15.19 -0.58 -1.11
CA PRO A 278 14.20 -1.54 -1.59
C PRO A 278 13.79 -1.29 -3.05
N PHE A 279 14.02 -0.08 -3.54
CA PHE A 279 13.76 0.29 -4.91
C PHE A 279 15.00 0.14 -5.81
N GLY A 280 16.22 0.00 -5.30
CA GLY A 280 17.43 -0.07 -6.12
C GLY A 280 17.75 1.24 -6.84
N LEU A 281 17.36 2.38 -6.24
CA LEU A 281 17.62 3.70 -6.79
C LEU A 281 19.11 4.06 -6.66
N ASP A 282 19.68 4.65 -7.71
CA ASP A 282 21.06 5.12 -7.69
C ASP A 282 21.12 6.64 -7.52
N SER A 283 21.75 7.10 -6.44
CA SER A 283 21.97 8.53 -6.20
C SER A 283 22.83 9.21 -7.28
N SER A 284 23.64 8.46 -8.02
CA SER A 284 24.47 8.97 -9.12
C SER A 284 23.63 9.35 -10.36
N ALA A 285 22.42 8.82 -10.50
CA ALA A 285 21.48 9.16 -11.57
C ALA A 285 20.95 10.61 -11.46
N GLY A 286 21.26 11.29 -10.36
CA GLY A 286 20.77 12.62 -10.05
C GLY A 286 19.40 12.59 -9.38
N PRO A 287 18.71 13.74 -9.27
CA PRO A 287 17.32 13.74 -8.82
C PRO A 287 16.47 12.96 -9.83
N LEU A 288 15.57 12.14 -9.30
CA LEU A 288 14.60 11.39 -10.10
C LEU A 288 13.21 11.96 -9.87
N VAL A 289 12.28 11.67 -10.78
CA VAL A 289 10.86 11.97 -10.63
C VAL A 289 10.10 10.71 -11.00
N SER A 290 9.24 10.25 -10.09
CA SER A 290 8.20 9.29 -10.44
C SER A 290 7.06 10.06 -11.11
N ILE A 291 6.71 9.67 -12.32
CA ILE A 291 5.59 10.19 -13.09
C ILE A 291 4.46 9.18 -12.98
N SER A 292 3.34 9.63 -12.44
CA SER A 292 2.11 8.85 -12.40
C SER A 292 1.08 9.47 -13.33
N LEU A 293 0.61 8.69 -14.29
CA LEU A 293 -0.53 9.02 -15.13
C LEU A 293 -1.74 8.37 -14.52
N VAL A 294 -2.81 9.14 -14.34
CA VAL A 294 -4.08 8.63 -13.84
C VAL A 294 -5.20 9.18 -14.70
N LEU A 295 -5.90 8.29 -15.38
CA LEU A 295 -7.18 8.52 -16.05
C LEU A 295 -8.26 7.99 -15.14
N THR A 296 -9.29 8.75 -14.79
CA THR A 296 -10.43 8.34 -13.95
C THR A 296 -11.73 8.68 -14.64
#